data_AF-A0A955VFW9-F1
#
_entry.id   AF-A0A955VFW9-F1
#
_cell.length_a   1.000
_cell.length_b   1.000
_cell.length_c   1.000
_cell.angle_alpha   90.00
_cell.angle_beta   90.00
_cell.angle_gamma   90.00
#
_symmetry.space_group_name_H-M   'P 1'
#
loop_
_entity.id
_entity.type
_entity.pdbx_description
1 polymer ?
#
loop_
_entity_poly.entity_id
_entity_poly.type
_entity_poly.pdbx_seq_one_letter_code
_entity_poly.pdbx_strand_id
1 'polypeptide(L)'
;MRGLAAALAAVVAVGVGCGETVETRVLHRSSCEVCHQPLDSGGEPRGIEEAHPWAALSCTDCHGGNAFVCSGPIDTSVSPPSCDGEWQYDQDLAHPSPAGSPRDLRALSPGQLDDVDADWLRFKNPGDLRVISLTCGRCHTAETTAVKRSAHSHAAGELGVARFRAGLQATPNARNGAVAAIDPNAAQG
;
A
#
# COMPACT_ATOMS: atom_id res chain seq x y z
N MET A 1 -12.29 49.47 75.63
CA MET A 1 -13.61 48.91 75.32
C MET A 1 -13.59 48.41 73.89
N ARG A 2 -13.98 47.16 73.71
CA ARG A 2 -13.93 46.41 72.46
C ARG A 2 -14.93 46.98 71.45
N GLY A 3 -14.54 47.09 70.18
CA GLY A 3 -15.42 47.40 69.07
C GLY A 3 -14.89 46.68 67.83
N LEU A 4 -15.71 45.77 67.32
CA LEU A 4 -15.39 44.68 66.40
C LEU A 4 -14.88 45.10 65.01
N ALA A 5 -14.06 44.22 64.47
CA ALA A 5 -13.59 44.16 63.09
C ALA A 5 -14.73 43.90 62.09
N ALA A 6 -14.54 44.40 60.86
CA ALA A 6 -15.10 43.82 59.66
C ALA A 6 -14.11 44.07 58.50
N ALA A 7 -13.11 43.20 58.39
CA ALA A 7 -12.32 43.07 57.17
C ALA A 7 -13.22 42.43 56.11
N LEU A 8 -13.53 43.17 55.03
CA LEU A 8 -14.16 42.59 53.86
C LEU A 8 -13.19 41.58 53.25
N ALA A 9 -13.46 40.29 53.49
CA ALA A 9 -12.86 39.22 52.73
C ALA A 9 -13.40 39.30 51.30
N ALA A 10 -12.56 39.70 50.35
CA ALA A 10 -12.82 39.49 48.95
C ALA A 10 -12.89 37.97 48.71
N VAL A 11 -14.10 37.46 48.51
CA VAL A 11 -14.33 36.10 48.04
C VAL A 11 -13.80 36.05 46.61
N VAL A 12 -12.54 35.61 46.46
CA VAL A 12 -12.05 35.12 45.18
C VAL A 12 -12.80 33.82 44.94
N ALA A 13 -13.88 33.90 44.17
CA ALA A 13 -14.50 32.73 43.58
C ALA A 13 -13.45 32.08 42.68
N VAL A 14 -12.78 31.04 43.18
CA VAL A 14 -12.06 30.11 42.33
C VAL A 14 -13.13 29.40 41.53
N GLY A 15 -13.40 29.94 40.34
CA GLY A 15 -14.13 29.22 39.31
C GLY A 15 -13.30 28.01 38.93
N VAL A 16 -13.50 26.90 39.64
CA VAL A 16 -13.21 25.57 39.10
C VAL A 16 -14.21 25.40 37.97
N GLY A 17 -13.87 25.95 36.81
CA GLY A 17 -14.56 25.62 35.58
C GLY A 17 -14.37 24.13 35.39
N CYS A 18 -15.47 23.38 35.41
CA CYS A 18 -15.55 22.08 34.76
C CYS A 18 -15.43 22.32 33.25
N GLY A 19 -14.24 22.76 32.81
CA GLY A 19 -13.89 22.77 31.41
C GLY A 19 -13.67 21.31 31.06
N GLU A 20 -14.58 20.75 30.27
CA GLU A 20 -14.33 19.51 29.57
C GLU A 20 -13.02 19.71 28.81
N THR A 21 -11.93 19.10 29.27
CA THR A 21 -10.70 19.07 28.50
C THR A 21 -10.98 18.20 27.29
N VAL A 22 -11.36 18.85 26.19
CA VAL A 22 -11.42 18.19 24.88
C VAL A 22 -9.97 17.87 24.51
N GLU A 23 -9.53 16.70 24.91
CA GLU A 23 -8.27 16.15 24.43
C GLU A 23 -8.52 15.64 23.01
N THR A 24 -8.10 16.42 22.02
CA THR A 24 -8.05 15.96 20.64
C THR A 24 -6.98 14.87 20.53
N ARG A 25 -7.39 13.61 20.65
CA ARG A 25 -6.56 12.46 20.34
C ARG A 25 -6.51 12.32 18.81
N VAL A 26 -5.37 12.65 18.22
CA VAL A 26 -5.11 12.31 16.82
C VAL A 26 -4.90 10.80 16.75
N LEU A 27 -5.91 10.06 16.30
CA LEU A 27 -5.73 8.68 15.89
C LEU A 27 -4.87 8.70 14.62
N HIS A 28 -3.58 8.43 14.76
CA HIS A 28 -2.68 8.46 13.61
C HIS A 28 -3.00 7.29 12.69
N ARG A 29 -3.40 7.61 11.46
CA ARG A 29 -3.60 6.67 10.35
C ARG A 29 -2.35 6.66 9.49
N SER A 30 -2.14 5.60 8.72
CA SER A 30 -0.99 5.54 7.81
C SER A 30 -1.00 6.71 6.83
N SER A 31 0.19 7.10 6.35
CA SER A 31 0.38 8.14 5.33
C SER A 31 -0.46 7.90 4.08
N CYS A 32 -0.66 6.63 3.73
CA CYS A 32 -1.49 6.18 2.61
C CYS A 32 -2.96 6.54 2.83
N GLU A 33 -3.49 6.20 4.00
CA GLU A 33 -4.90 6.34 4.34
C GLU A 33 -5.37 7.79 4.42
N VAL A 34 -4.49 8.73 4.78
CA VAL A 34 -4.83 10.16 4.84
C VAL A 34 -5.27 10.69 3.49
N CYS A 35 -4.65 10.25 2.39
CA CYS A 35 -4.98 10.70 1.05
C CYS A 35 -5.86 9.72 0.26
N HIS A 36 -5.64 8.41 0.44
CA HIS A 36 -6.33 7.38 -0.34
C HIS A 36 -7.57 6.81 0.33
N GLN A 37 -7.74 7.02 1.63
CA GLN A 37 -8.95 6.64 2.35
C GLN A 37 -9.43 7.76 3.30
N PRO A 38 -9.51 9.03 2.87
CA PRO A 38 -9.81 10.16 3.76
C PRO A 38 -11.12 9.95 4.53
N LEU A 39 -11.15 10.47 5.76
CA LEU A 39 -12.37 10.47 6.56
C LEU A 39 -13.32 11.56 6.03
N ASP A 40 -14.61 11.26 5.93
CA ASP A 40 -15.63 12.27 5.66
C ASP A 40 -15.93 13.13 6.90
N SER A 41 -16.91 14.04 6.78
CA SER A 41 -17.33 14.90 7.89
C SER A 41 -17.91 14.16 9.10
N GLY A 42 -18.33 12.90 8.91
CA GLY A 42 -18.81 12.02 9.97
C GLY A 42 -17.71 11.18 10.60
N GLY A 43 -16.48 11.24 10.08
CA GLY A 43 -15.37 10.41 10.54
C GLY A 43 -15.30 9.03 9.89
N GLU A 44 -16.09 8.77 8.84
CA GLU A 44 -16.09 7.48 8.14
C GLU A 44 -15.08 7.47 6.99
N PRO A 45 -14.30 6.39 6.82
CA PRO A 45 -13.32 6.29 5.73
C PRO A 45 -14.00 6.21 4.36
N ARG A 46 -13.51 7.00 3.40
CA ARG A 46 -13.95 7.03 2.00
C ARG A 46 -12.75 6.84 1.09
N GLY A 47 -12.89 6.11 -0.02
CA GLY A 47 -11.81 5.97 -1.01
C GLY A 47 -11.48 4.50 -1.25
N ILE A 48 -10.19 4.15 -1.20
CA ILE A 48 -9.74 2.77 -1.37
C ILE A 48 -10.29 1.91 -0.23
N GLU A 49 -10.90 0.78 -0.60
CA GLU A 49 -11.47 -0.18 0.33
C GLU A 49 -10.38 -1.04 0.98
N GLU A 50 -10.65 -1.54 2.18
CA GLU A 50 -9.78 -2.52 2.83
C GLU A 50 -9.80 -3.83 2.05
N ALA A 51 -8.64 -4.26 1.55
CA ALA A 51 -8.52 -5.48 0.76
C ALA A 51 -8.66 -6.75 1.60
N HIS A 52 -8.33 -6.68 2.90
CA HIS A 52 -8.36 -7.83 3.80
C HIS A 52 -9.01 -7.48 5.15
N PRO A 53 -10.34 -7.31 5.22
CA PRO A 53 -11.02 -6.94 6.47
C PRO A 53 -10.88 -7.99 7.60
N TRP A 54 -10.40 -9.18 7.27
CA TRP A 54 -10.12 -10.29 8.19
C TRP A 54 -8.65 -10.42 8.60
N ALA A 55 -7.74 -9.57 8.08
CA ALA A 55 -6.32 -9.60 8.42
C ALA A 55 -5.80 -8.21 8.77
N ALA A 56 -4.95 -8.12 9.79
CA ALA A 56 -4.30 -6.88 10.16
C ALA A 56 -3.13 -6.58 9.20
N LEU A 57 -3.45 -6.09 8.00
CA LEU A 57 -2.49 -5.69 6.98
C LEU A 57 -2.56 -4.19 6.75
N SER A 58 -1.42 -3.58 6.47
CA SER A 58 -1.28 -2.21 6.00
C SER A 58 -1.19 -2.17 4.47
N CYS A 59 -1.41 -0.99 3.88
CA CYS A 59 -1.18 -0.77 2.45
C CYS A 59 0.24 -1.17 2.04
N THR A 60 1.21 -0.89 2.90
CA THR A 60 2.64 -1.10 2.63
C THR A 60 3.08 -2.56 2.69
N ASP A 61 2.28 -3.45 3.29
CA ASP A 61 2.58 -4.88 3.29
C ASP A 61 2.59 -5.48 1.89
N CYS A 62 1.71 -4.97 1.02
CA CYS A 62 1.64 -5.36 -0.38
C CYS A 62 2.32 -4.34 -1.30
N HIS A 63 2.06 -3.04 -1.14
CA HIS A 63 2.56 -2.02 -2.06
C HIS A 63 3.98 -1.55 -1.73
N GLY A 64 4.50 -1.76 -0.52
CA GLY A 64 5.72 -1.08 -0.07
C GLY A 64 5.48 0.41 0.16
N GLY A 65 6.54 1.22 0.05
CA GLY A 65 6.50 2.64 0.44
C GLY A 65 6.64 2.83 1.96
N ASN A 66 6.38 4.04 2.44
CA ASN A 66 6.52 4.39 3.85
C ASN A 66 5.17 4.78 4.48
N ALA A 67 4.65 3.91 5.35
CA ALA A 67 3.37 4.11 6.04
C ALA A 67 3.42 5.23 7.10
N PHE A 68 4.59 5.57 7.61
CA PHE A 68 4.75 6.45 8.77
C PHE A 68 5.97 7.34 8.60
N VAL A 69 5.75 8.65 8.48
CA VAL A 69 6.82 9.64 8.35
C VAL A 69 6.70 10.63 9.50
N CYS A 70 7.75 10.77 10.29
CA CYS A 70 7.81 11.64 11.47
C CYS A 70 9.07 12.49 11.37
N SER A 71 9.02 13.74 11.84
CA SER A 71 10.20 14.61 11.92
C SER A 71 11.18 14.21 13.04
N GLY A 72 10.77 13.31 13.92
CA GLY A 72 11.60 12.73 14.98
C GLY A 72 11.51 11.19 15.04
N PRO A 73 11.97 10.58 16.14
CA PRO A 73 11.93 9.13 16.33
C PRO A 73 10.51 8.55 16.25
N ILE A 74 10.36 7.41 15.58
CA ILE A 74 9.11 6.63 15.54
C ILE A 74 9.29 5.35 16.35
N ASP A 75 8.29 5.00 17.16
CA ASP A 75 8.12 3.67 17.73
C ASP A 75 6.92 2.96 17.07
N THR A 76 7.23 2.00 16.20
CA THR A 76 6.24 1.14 15.51
C THR A 76 5.95 -0.16 16.26
N SER A 77 6.55 -0.38 17.44
CA SER A 77 6.27 -1.58 18.25
C SER A 77 4.95 -1.47 19.02
N VAL A 78 4.44 -0.25 19.18
CA VAL A 78 3.14 0.08 19.77
C VAL A 78 2.08 0.27 18.68
N SER A 79 0.80 0.08 19.05
CA SER A 79 -0.34 0.26 18.15
C SER A 79 -1.37 1.20 18.81
N PRO A 80 -1.66 2.38 18.22
CA PRO A 80 -1.04 2.93 17.01
C PRO A 80 0.45 3.31 17.24
N PRO A 81 1.27 3.40 16.17
CA PRO A 81 2.64 3.86 16.28
C PRO A 81 2.74 5.24 16.93
N SER A 82 3.84 5.49 17.64
CA SER A 82 4.12 6.79 18.25
C SER A 82 5.25 7.54 17.53
N CYS A 83 5.20 8.86 17.58
CA CYS A 83 6.16 9.78 16.95
C CYS A 83 6.57 10.83 17.98
N ASP A 84 7.88 10.92 18.26
CA ASP A 84 8.48 11.96 19.10
C ASP A 84 8.87 13.16 18.23
N GLY A 85 7.84 13.82 17.69
CA GLY A 85 7.96 14.89 16.71
C GLY A 85 6.62 15.21 16.06
N GLU A 86 6.65 15.63 14.79
CA GLU A 86 5.46 15.89 13.98
C GLU A 86 5.30 14.83 12.90
N TRP A 87 4.09 14.30 12.79
CA TRP A 87 3.70 13.44 11.67
C TRP A 87 3.69 14.24 10.37
N GLN A 88 4.32 13.68 9.34
CA GLN A 88 4.42 14.28 8.01
C GLN A 88 3.63 13.45 7.01
N TYR A 89 2.74 14.11 6.28
CA TYR A 89 1.96 13.50 5.22
C TYR A 89 2.34 14.15 3.90
N ASP A 90 3.32 13.55 3.24
CA ASP A 90 3.83 14.02 1.97
C ASP A 90 3.94 12.84 1.00
N GLN A 91 3.51 13.06 -0.24
CA GLN A 91 3.47 12.03 -1.26
C GLN A 91 4.88 11.50 -1.59
N ASP A 92 5.87 12.38 -1.68
CA ASP A 92 7.23 12.01 -2.07
C ASP A 92 7.98 11.32 -0.91
N LEU A 93 7.53 11.52 0.34
CA LEU A 93 8.03 10.78 1.50
C LEU A 93 7.33 9.41 1.67
N ALA A 94 6.07 9.28 1.27
CA ALA A 94 5.30 8.04 1.38
C ALA A 94 5.51 7.09 0.19
N HIS A 95 5.58 7.63 -1.03
CA HIS A 95 5.74 6.84 -2.25
C HIS A 95 7.22 6.56 -2.51
N PRO A 96 7.59 5.34 -2.93
CA PRO A 96 8.94 5.08 -3.40
C PRO A 96 9.21 5.91 -4.66
N SER A 97 10.45 6.40 -4.78
CA SER A 97 10.89 7.06 -6.01
C SER A 97 10.89 6.05 -7.16
N PRO A 98 10.45 6.44 -8.37
CA PRO A 98 10.57 5.57 -9.54
C PRO A 98 12.04 5.27 -9.91
N ALA A 99 13.03 5.93 -9.30
CA ALA A 99 14.47 5.71 -9.56
C ALA A 99 14.85 5.81 -11.06
N GLY A 100 14.18 6.71 -11.79
CA GLY A 100 14.35 6.86 -13.25
C GLY A 100 13.44 5.97 -14.08
N SER A 101 12.68 5.05 -13.46
CA SER A 101 11.67 4.22 -14.12
C SER A 101 10.53 5.08 -14.70
N PRO A 102 9.91 4.63 -15.81
CA PRO A 102 8.73 5.28 -16.35
C PRO A 102 7.57 5.29 -15.33
N ARG A 103 6.86 6.42 -15.26
CA ARG A 103 5.68 6.55 -14.38
C ARG A 103 4.44 5.81 -14.92
N ASP A 104 4.29 5.74 -16.24
CA ASP A 104 3.20 5.01 -16.88
C ASP A 104 3.65 3.61 -17.32
N LEU A 105 3.53 2.65 -16.40
CA LEU A 105 3.91 1.27 -16.63
C LEU A 105 3.09 0.60 -17.75
N ARG A 106 1.89 1.11 -18.05
CA ARG A 106 1.01 0.55 -19.09
C ARG A 106 1.52 0.80 -20.50
N ALA A 107 2.41 1.78 -20.67
CA ALA A 107 3.04 2.08 -21.95
C ALA A 107 4.25 1.18 -22.24
N LEU A 108 4.66 0.33 -21.29
CA LEU A 108 5.83 -0.52 -21.40
C LEU A 108 5.46 -1.90 -21.93
N SER A 109 6.31 -2.44 -22.80
CA SER A 109 6.26 -3.85 -23.17
C SER A 109 6.62 -4.75 -21.98
N PRO A 110 6.26 -6.04 -22.01
CA PRO A 110 6.63 -6.98 -20.96
C PRO A 110 8.12 -7.03 -20.65
N GLY A 111 9.00 -6.89 -21.65
CA GLY A 111 10.46 -6.86 -21.44
C GLY A 111 10.96 -5.55 -20.85
N GLN A 112 10.39 -4.41 -21.25
CA GLN A 112 10.73 -3.11 -20.64
C GLN A 112 10.31 -3.02 -19.17
N LEU A 113 9.29 -3.78 -18.77
CA LEU A 113 8.89 -3.90 -17.37
C LEU A 113 9.88 -4.71 -16.51
N ASP A 114 10.76 -5.52 -17.12
CA ASP A 114 11.81 -6.24 -16.40
C ASP A 114 12.94 -5.29 -15.95
N ASP A 115 13.09 -4.14 -16.61
CA ASP A 115 14.06 -3.09 -16.27
C ASP A 115 13.53 -2.04 -15.28
N VAL A 116 12.24 -2.13 -14.91
CA VAL A 116 11.62 -1.21 -13.95
C VAL A 116 12.07 -1.56 -12.54
N ASP A 117 12.37 -0.52 -11.75
CA ASP A 117 12.66 -0.68 -10.32
C ASP A 117 11.56 -1.50 -9.63
N ALA A 118 11.97 -2.56 -8.93
CA ALA A 118 11.03 -3.54 -8.37
C ALA A 118 10.13 -2.94 -7.28
N ASP A 119 10.63 -1.97 -6.51
CA ASP A 119 9.85 -1.29 -5.48
C ASP A 119 8.81 -0.37 -6.12
N TRP A 120 9.16 0.35 -7.19
CA TRP A 120 8.19 1.14 -7.98
C TRP A 120 7.15 0.26 -8.68
N LEU A 121 7.58 -0.85 -9.30
CA LEU A 121 6.68 -1.80 -9.94
C LEU A 121 5.70 -2.40 -8.94
N ARG A 122 6.18 -2.83 -7.77
CA ARG A 122 5.38 -3.34 -6.66
C ARG A 122 4.41 -2.28 -6.14
N PHE A 123 4.87 -1.04 -5.97
CA PHE A 123 4.05 0.05 -5.47
C PHE A 123 2.87 0.36 -6.41
N LYS A 124 3.12 0.36 -7.72
CA LYS A 124 2.09 0.62 -8.72
C LYS A 124 1.20 -0.60 -8.99
N ASN A 125 1.75 -1.80 -8.97
CA ASN A 125 1.05 -3.05 -9.28
C ASN A 125 1.60 -4.21 -8.43
N PRO A 126 1.11 -4.41 -7.19
CA PRO A 126 1.57 -5.50 -6.35
C PRO A 126 1.15 -6.89 -6.87
N GLY A 127 0.22 -6.96 -7.83
CA GLY A 127 -0.20 -8.20 -8.50
C GLY A 127 0.69 -8.58 -9.69
N ASP A 128 1.70 -7.78 -10.02
CA ASP A 128 2.60 -8.07 -11.14
C ASP A 128 3.41 -9.35 -10.88
N LEU A 129 3.42 -10.29 -11.83
CA LEU A 129 4.01 -11.62 -11.65
C LEU A 129 5.51 -11.59 -11.33
N ARG A 130 6.22 -10.48 -11.64
CA ARG A 130 7.63 -10.27 -11.30
C ARG A 130 7.86 -10.07 -9.80
N VAL A 131 6.90 -9.44 -9.11
CA VAL A 131 6.99 -9.11 -7.67
C VAL A 131 5.95 -9.84 -6.81
N ILE A 132 5.01 -10.58 -7.42
CA ILE A 132 3.85 -11.17 -6.73
C ILE A 132 4.23 -12.11 -5.57
N SER A 133 5.40 -12.74 -5.61
CA SER A 133 5.89 -13.60 -4.51
C SER A 133 6.22 -12.81 -3.24
N LEU A 134 6.55 -11.53 -3.37
CA LEU A 134 6.86 -10.62 -2.27
C LEU A 134 5.62 -9.90 -1.73
N THR A 135 4.47 -10.05 -2.40
CA THR A 135 3.21 -9.37 -2.06
C THR A 135 2.16 -10.41 -1.67
N CYS A 136 1.19 -10.70 -2.54
CA CYS A 136 0.14 -11.68 -2.35
C CYS A 136 0.72 -13.07 -2.02
N GLY A 137 1.83 -13.45 -2.66
CA GLY A 137 2.45 -14.77 -2.54
C GLY A 137 3.04 -15.08 -1.16
N ARG A 138 3.19 -14.08 -0.28
CA ARG A 138 3.55 -14.28 1.13
C ARG A 138 2.50 -15.11 1.88
N CYS A 139 1.23 -14.96 1.51
CA CYS A 139 0.10 -15.70 2.11
C CYS A 139 -0.60 -16.63 1.09
N HIS A 140 -0.60 -16.26 -0.19
CA HIS A 140 -1.31 -16.95 -1.29
C HIS A 140 -0.33 -17.63 -2.27
N THR A 141 0.62 -18.40 -1.75
CA THR A 141 1.66 -19.02 -2.58
C THR A 141 1.08 -20.00 -3.61
N ALA A 142 0.01 -20.72 -3.25
CA ALA A 142 -0.62 -21.69 -4.16
C ALA A 142 -1.27 -20.99 -5.36
N GLU A 143 -2.04 -19.93 -5.11
CA GLU A 143 -2.74 -19.15 -6.12
C GLU A 143 -1.75 -18.41 -7.03
N THR A 144 -0.74 -17.77 -6.43
CA THR A 144 0.29 -17.05 -7.18
C THR A 144 1.18 -17.99 -8.01
N THR A 145 1.39 -19.23 -7.55
CA THR A 145 2.06 -20.26 -8.36
C THR A 145 1.16 -20.76 -9.49
N ALA A 146 -0.14 -20.94 -9.23
CA ALA A 146 -1.10 -21.40 -10.22
C ALA A 146 -1.27 -20.38 -11.36
N VAL A 147 -1.40 -19.08 -11.04
CA VAL A 147 -1.58 -18.05 -12.06
C VAL A 147 -0.35 -17.92 -12.98
N LYS A 148 0.86 -18.09 -12.43
CA LYS A 148 2.14 -18.12 -13.19
C LYS A 148 2.24 -19.30 -14.16
N ARG A 149 1.36 -20.30 -14.04
CA ARG A 149 1.27 -21.48 -14.92
C ARG A 149 -0.04 -21.53 -15.71
N SER A 150 -0.85 -20.47 -15.62
CA SER A 150 -2.15 -20.41 -16.28
C SER A 150 -2.02 -19.93 -17.71
N ALA A 151 -3.09 -20.13 -18.49
CA ALA A 151 -3.20 -19.58 -19.84
C ALA A 151 -3.02 -18.05 -19.92
N HIS A 152 -3.17 -17.32 -18.82
CA HIS A 152 -2.96 -15.87 -18.79
C HIS A 152 -1.48 -15.47 -18.72
N SER A 153 -0.58 -16.42 -18.43
CA SER A 153 0.86 -16.17 -18.29
C SER A 153 1.66 -16.53 -19.55
N HIS A 154 1.02 -17.09 -20.58
CA HIS A 154 1.69 -17.59 -21.78
C HIS A 154 0.76 -17.65 -23.00
N ALA A 155 1.32 -17.67 -24.21
CA ALA A 155 0.52 -17.62 -25.44
C ALA A 155 -0.11 -18.97 -25.87
N ALA A 156 0.01 -20.04 -25.08
CA ALA A 156 -0.41 -21.37 -25.50
C ALA A 156 -1.91 -21.48 -25.83
N GLY A 157 -2.77 -20.78 -25.08
CA GLY A 157 -4.20 -20.72 -25.34
C GLY A 157 -4.52 -20.02 -26.66
N GLU A 158 -3.94 -18.84 -26.88
CA GLU A 158 -4.13 -18.03 -28.09
C GLU A 158 -3.66 -18.78 -29.35
N LEU A 159 -2.45 -19.35 -29.30
CA LEU A 159 -1.88 -20.12 -30.41
C LEU A 159 -2.69 -21.38 -30.72
N GLY A 160 -3.17 -22.08 -29.68
CA GLY A 160 -4.01 -23.26 -29.84
C GLY A 160 -5.31 -22.95 -30.57
N VAL A 161 -6.04 -21.91 -30.13
CA VAL A 161 -7.30 -21.50 -30.75
C VAL A 161 -7.09 -20.99 -32.17
N ALA A 162 -6.06 -20.17 -32.42
CA ALA A 162 -5.76 -19.65 -33.75
C ALA A 162 -5.46 -20.78 -34.74
N ARG A 163 -4.60 -21.74 -34.37
CA ARG A 163 -4.25 -22.88 -35.24
C ARG A 163 -5.42 -23.81 -35.50
N PHE A 164 -6.26 -24.07 -34.50
CA PHE A 164 -7.46 -24.87 -34.68
C PHE A 164 -8.44 -24.21 -35.66
N ARG A 165 -8.73 -22.91 -35.48
CA ARG A 165 -9.61 -22.16 -36.38
C ARG A 165 -9.07 -22.03 -37.81
N ALA A 166 -7.75 -22.03 -37.98
CA ALA A 166 -7.09 -22.03 -39.28
C ALA A 166 -7.00 -23.42 -39.95
N GLY A 167 -7.51 -24.49 -39.32
CA GLY A 167 -7.38 -25.86 -39.82
C GLY A 167 -5.97 -26.44 -39.74
N LEU A 168 -5.03 -25.73 -39.09
CA LEU A 168 -3.64 -26.16 -38.89
C LEU A 168 -3.45 -27.11 -37.71
N GLN A 169 -4.54 -27.42 -36.99
CA GLN A 169 -4.57 -28.37 -35.88
C GLN A 169 -5.96 -29.02 -35.77
N ALA A 170 -6.00 -30.31 -35.40
CA ALA A 170 -7.24 -31.08 -35.32
C ALA A 170 -8.11 -30.83 -34.08
N THR A 171 -7.53 -30.34 -32.98
CA THR A 171 -8.24 -30.08 -31.72
C THR A 171 -7.95 -28.66 -31.21
N PRO A 172 -8.79 -28.06 -30.37
CA PRO A 172 -8.53 -26.74 -29.79
C PRO A 172 -7.51 -26.77 -28.63
N ASN A 173 -7.02 -27.94 -28.23
CA ASN A 173 -6.08 -28.08 -27.12
C ASN A 173 -4.71 -27.49 -27.46
N ALA A 174 -4.08 -26.78 -26.53
CA ALA A 174 -2.75 -26.24 -26.72
C ALA A 174 -1.73 -27.35 -26.99
N ARG A 175 -0.99 -27.25 -28.11
CA ARG A 175 0.17 -28.11 -28.42
C ARG A 175 1.50 -27.34 -28.42
N ASN A 176 1.43 -26.03 -28.65
CA ASN A 176 2.57 -25.12 -28.69
C ASN A 176 2.26 -23.92 -27.80
N GLY A 177 3.29 -23.31 -27.20
CA GLY A 177 3.18 -22.10 -26.42
C GLY A 177 4.45 -21.29 -26.52
N ALA A 178 4.33 -19.97 -26.40
CA ALA A 178 5.46 -19.09 -26.15
C ALA A 178 5.43 -18.69 -24.67
N VAL A 179 6.56 -18.82 -24.01
CA VAL A 179 6.82 -18.39 -22.64
C VAL A 179 8.04 -17.48 -22.66
N ALA A 180 8.12 -16.55 -21.71
CA ALA A 180 9.38 -15.87 -21.46
C ALA A 180 10.42 -16.92 -21.02
N ALA A 181 11.52 -17.00 -21.75
CA ALA A 181 12.64 -17.87 -21.44
C ALA A 181 13.90 -17.02 -21.39
N ILE A 182 14.69 -17.19 -20.33
CA ILE A 182 16.04 -16.64 -20.25
C ILE A 182 16.96 -17.68 -20.88
N ASP A 183 17.59 -17.34 -21.99
CA ASP A 183 18.68 -18.14 -22.53
C ASP A 183 19.97 -17.78 -21.78
N PRO A 184 20.50 -18.67 -20.92
CA PRO A 184 21.71 -18.41 -20.16
C PRO A 184 22.96 -18.22 -21.07
N ASN A 185 22.86 -18.56 -22.36
CA ASN A 185 23.95 -18.42 -23.32
C ASN A 185 23.79 -17.21 -24.26
N ALA A 186 22.68 -16.47 -24.21
CA ALA A 186 22.43 -15.35 -25.13
C ALA A 186 23.41 -14.17 -24.97
N ALA A 187 24.13 -14.07 -23.84
CA ALA A 187 25.14 -13.04 -23.59
C ALA A 187 26.54 -13.39 -24.15
N GLN A 188 26.71 -14.53 -24.82
CA GLN A 188 28.02 -15.01 -25.30
C GLN A 188 28.28 -14.72 -26.80
N GLY A 189 27.49 -13.86 -27.44
CA GLY A 189 27.56 -13.55 -28.88
C GLY A 189 27.91 -12.10 -29.18
#